data_AF-A0A940TCK9-F1
#
_entry.id   AF-A0A940TCK9-F1
#
_cell.length_a   1.000
_cell.length_b   1.000
_cell.length_c   1.000
_cell.angle_alpha   90.00
_cell.angle_beta   90.00
_cell.angle_gamma   90.00
#
_symmetry.space_group_name_H-M   'P 1'
#
loop_
_entity.id
_entity.type
_entity.pdbx_description
1 polymer ?
#
loop_
_entity_poly.entity_id
_entity_poly.type
_entity_poly.pdbx_seq_one_letter_code
_entity_poly.pdbx_strand_id
1 'polypeptide(L)'
;MSSIKLTDLIDVKTLQEIQDGFADVTGMAALITDADGNPITKGSNFTDFCMKYTRRSPKGCERCEKCDRDGGNRTKQTGKANAYSCHAGLMDFAAPIMVNNEFIGSIIGGQVLTEKPDESKFRRIASELGISPEEYISALRKVKIVPREKVEAAARFLCTIAKTLSSTAYSNYMLRENNGSLSASINASSDVILRVNRIAENCINAVTSMDETFTQLSGIADKCVTEVKTASGAAKVIQDIAMNTRILGFNASIEASRAKESGKGFGVIAQEVRTLADTSKSSADTIEQKIRSIGGCVDEIDKKAKDASELISEAVTGIEELKSVINSIN
;
A
#
# COMPACT_ATOMS: atom_id res chain seq x y z
N MET A 1 22.04 -1.68 2.41
CA MET A 1 21.57 -0.44 3.05
C MET A 1 22.74 0.53 3.08
N SER A 2 22.60 1.72 2.50
CA SER A 2 23.61 2.78 2.70
C SER A 2 23.70 3.06 4.21
N SER A 3 24.90 3.07 4.78
CA SER A 3 25.10 3.51 6.17
C SER A 3 24.65 4.98 6.26
N ILE A 4 23.78 5.27 7.21
CA ILE A 4 23.20 6.61 7.40
C ILE A 4 24.30 7.51 7.94
N LYS A 5 24.58 8.61 7.25
CA LYS A 5 25.58 9.57 7.72
C LYS A 5 24.93 10.53 8.71
N LEU A 6 25.74 11.07 9.64
CA LEU A 6 25.28 12.09 10.57
C LEU A 6 24.66 13.30 9.85
N THR A 7 25.24 13.70 8.72
CA THR A 7 24.77 14.83 7.90
C THR A 7 23.47 14.57 7.14
N ASP A 8 23.05 13.30 7.01
CA ASP A 8 21.75 12.95 6.44
C ASP A 8 20.61 13.19 7.45
N LEU A 9 20.97 13.22 8.75
CA LEU A 9 20.03 13.36 9.86
C LEU A 9 20.01 14.78 10.44
N ILE A 10 21.18 15.38 10.64
CA ILE A 10 21.34 16.68 11.29
C ILE A 10 22.24 17.55 10.40
N ASP A 11 21.76 18.76 10.08
CA ASP A 11 22.53 19.69 9.26
C ASP A 11 23.76 20.22 10.02
N VAL A 12 24.82 20.52 9.26
CA VAL A 12 26.12 20.94 9.80
C VAL A 12 26.02 22.25 10.60
N LYS A 13 25.08 23.14 10.25
CA LYS A 13 24.90 24.42 10.94
C LYS A 13 24.37 24.18 12.37
N THR A 14 23.34 23.35 12.52
CA THR A 14 22.82 22.94 13.83
C THR A 14 23.91 22.27 14.68
N LEU A 15 24.71 21.38 14.09
CA LEU A 15 25.83 20.73 14.79
C LEU A 15 26.86 21.76 15.30
N GLN A 16 27.21 22.74 14.46
CA GLN A 16 28.14 23.81 14.83
C GLN A 16 27.58 24.68 15.96
N GLU A 17 26.30 25.08 15.89
CA GLU A 17 25.67 25.91 16.93
C GLU A 17 25.63 25.23 18.31
N ILE A 18 25.31 23.94 18.35
CA ILE A 18 25.32 23.15 19.59
C ILE A 18 26.74 23.08 20.16
N GLN A 19 27.73 22.84 19.29
CA GLN A 19 29.12 22.77 19.68
C GLN A 19 29.65 24.11 20.22
N ASP A 20 29.35 25.21 19.52
CA ASP A 20 29.74 26.57 19.91
C ASP A 20 29.13 26.92 21.26
N GLY A 21 27.82 26.68 21.45
CA GLY A 21 27.15 26.92 22.72
C GLY A 21 27.73 26.09 23.87
N PHE A 22 28.11 24.83 23.61
CA PHE A 22 28.82 24.02 24.59
C PHE A 22 30.19 24.61 24.94
N ALA A 23 30.96 25.01 23.93
CA ALA A 23 32.29 25.58 24.10
C ALA A 23 32.23 26.90 24.89
N ASP A 24 31.27 27.76 24.60
CA ASP A 24 31.06 29.05 25.26
C ASP A 24 30.69 28.89 26.73
N VAL A 25 29.75 28.00 27.05
CA VAL A 25 29.28 27.78 28.43
C VAL A 25 30.36 27.09 29.28
N THR A 26 31.03 26.10 28.71
CA THR A 26 31.98 25.27 29.48
C THR A 26 33.39 25.85 29.49
N GLY A 27 33.76 26.62 28.47
CA GLY A 27 35.12 27.02 28.18
C GLY A 27 36.04 25.84 27.81
N MET A 28 35.48 24.70 27.39
CA MET A 28 36.22 23.58 26.82
C MET A 28 36.24 23.66 25.30
N ALA A 29 37.27 23.09 24.69
CA ALA A 29 37.31 22.87 23.25
C ALA A 29 36.25 21.84 22.84
N ALA A 30 35.73 21.95 21.62
CA ALA A 30 34.86 20.92 21.04
C ALA A 30 35.00 20.83 19.51
N LEU A 31 34.80 19.62 18.98
CA LEU A 31 34.82 19.27 17.56
C LEU A 31 33.94 18.05 17.30
N ILE A 32 33.04 18.14 16.33
CA ILE A 32 32.22 17.03 15.85
C ILE A 32 32.83 16.42 14.60
N THR A 33 32.95 15.09 14.59
CA THR A 33 33.47 14.28 13.49
C THR A 33 32.43 13.30 12.97
N ASP A 34 32.60 12.84 11.73
CA ASP A 34 31.87 11.70 11.18
C ASP A 34 32.34 10.36 11.79
N ALA A 35 31.77 9.26 11.31
CA ALA A 35 32.07 7.90 11.77
C ALA A 35 33.51 7.44 11.47
N ASP A 36 34.17 8.09 10.51
CA ASP A 36 35.55 7.83 10.09
C ASP A 36 36.57 8.73 10.83
N GLY A 37 36.07 9.68 11.63
CA GLY A 37 36.87 10.64 12.38
C GLY A 37 37.21 11.91 11.60
N ASN A 38 36.61 12.13 10.41
CA ASN A 38 36.81 13.37 9.68
C ASN A 38 35.99 14.50 10.33
N PRO A 39 36.57 15.70 10.49
CA PRO A 39 35.84 16.85 11.01
C PRO A 39 34.62 17.21 10.14
N ILE A 40 33.44 17.29 10.76
CA ILE A 40 32.22 17.84 10.14
C ILE A 40 32.09 19.34 10.44
N THR A 41 32.50 19.74 11.64
CA THR A 41 32.41 21.12 12.15
C THR A 41 33.78 21.76 12.18
N LYS A 42 33.81 23.09 12.34
CA LYS A 42 35.02 23.84 12.69
C LYS A 42 35.19 23.78 14.20
N GLY A 43 36.42 23.56 14.67
CA GLY A 43 36.71 23.47 16.10
C GLY A 43 36.36 24.75 16.85
N SER A 44 35.73 24.60 18.02
CA SER A 44 35.30 25.70 18.89
C SER A 44 36.20 25.78 20.11
N ASN A 45 36.59 27.00 20.51
CA ASN A 45 37.39 27.29 21.72
C ASN A 45 38.67 26.44 21.84
N PHE A 46 39.36 26.20 20.73
CA PHE A 46 40.65 25.52 20.73
C PHE A 46 41.74 26.40 21.33
N THR A 47 42.59 25.81 22.16
CA THR A 47 43.66 26.53 22.86
C THR A 47 44.89 26.76 21.96
N ASP A 48 45.59 27.87 22.18
CA ASP A 48 46.90 28.12 21.57
C ASP A 48 47.89 27.00 21.89
N PHE A 49 47.84 26.45 23.10
CA PHE A 49 48.67 25.33 23.52
C PHE A 49 48.55 24.17 22.53
N CYS A 50 47.33 23.73 22.24
CA CYS A 50 47.09 22.66 21.30
C CYS A 50 47.35 23.08 19.85
N MET A 51 46.81 24.21 19.38
CA MET A 51 46.78 24.54 17.95
C MET A 51 48.05 25.23 17.44
N LYS A 52 48.60 26.17 18.21
CA LYS A 52 49.77 26.94 17.80
C LYS A 52 51.06 26.19 18.08
N TYR A 53 51.10 25.36 19.13
CA TYR A 53 52.30 24.69 19.60
C TYR A 53 52.26 23.17 19.41
N THR A 54 51.37 22.44 20.11
CA THR A 54 51.40 20.95 20.10
C THR A 54 51.14 20.38 18.70
N ARG A 55 50.01 20.70 18.06
CA ARG A 55 49.62 20.18 16.74
C ARG A 55 50.44 20.76 15.59
N ARG A 56 51.17 21.87 15.81
CA ARG A 56 52.04 22.47 14.80
C ARG A 56 53.39 21.74 14.67
N SER A 57 53.81 21.03 15.72
CA SER A 57 54.95 20.10 15.62
C SER A 57 54.53 18.83 14.87
N PRO A 58 55.33 18.32 13.91
CA PRO A 58 55.02 17.07 13.19
C PRO A 58 54.76 15.89 14.14
N LYS A 59 55.65 15.68 15.12
CA LYS A 59 55.49 14.63 16.15
C LYS A 59 54.28 14.88 17.05
N GLY A 60 54.00 16.14 17.33
CA GLY A 60 52.87 16.52 18.16
C GLY A 60 51.54 16.27 17.45
N CYS A 61 51.42 16.62 16.17
CA CYS A 61 50.23 16.38 15.34
C CYS A 61 49.90 14.89 15.27
N GLU A 62 50.89 14.06 14.90
CA GLU A 62 50.72 12.60 14.82
C GLU A 62 50.19 12.00 16.14
N ARG A 63 50.77 12.40 17.27
CA ARG A 63 50.32 11.93 18.59
C ARG A 63 48.95 12.48 18.98
N CYS A 64 48.61 13.72 18.60
CA CYS A 64 47.27 14.29 18.82
C CYS A 64 46.20 13.50 18.05
N GLU A 65 46.42 13.27 16.76
CA GLU A 65 45.48 12.52 15.91
C GLU A 65 45.30 11.09 16.40
N LYS A 66 46.36 10.48 16.93
CA LYS A 66 46.26 9.17 17.58
C LYS A 66 45.38 9.23 18.84
N CYS A 67 45.57 10.21 19.71
CA CYS A 67 44.73 10.40 20.89
C CYS A 67 43.25 10.61 20.53
N ASP A 68 42.96 11.46 19.54
CA ASP A 68 41.60 11.70 19.04
C ASP A 68 40.96 10.40 18.53
N ARG A 69 41.71 9.63 17.72
CA ARG A 69 41.28 8.35 17.15
C ARG A 69 41.02 7.30 18.23
N ASP A 70 41.93 7.15 19.19
CA ASP A 70 41.80 6.20 20.29
C ASP A 70 40.60 6.56 21.19
N GLY A 71 40.42 7.86 21.46
CA GLY A 71 39.26 8.40 22.15
C GLY A 71 37.94 8.08 21.44
N GLY A 72 37.86 8.38 20.14
CA GLY A 72 36.71 8.05 19.29
C GLY A 72 36.41 6.55 19.26
N ASN A 73 37.42 5.72 18.98
CA ASN A 73 37.28 4.26 18.92
C ASN A 73 36.76 3.66 20.23
N ARG A 74 37.22 4.17 21.38
CA ARG A 74 36.74 3.69 22.68
C ARG A 74 35.26 4.00 22.91
N THR A 75 34.81 5.16 22.47
CA THR A 75 33.38 5.52 22.55
C THR A 75 32.51 4.75 21.56
N LYS A 76 33.04 4.46 20.36
CA LYS A 76 32.39 3.59 19.36
C LYS A 76 32.14 2.18 19.91
N GLN A 77 33.12 1.60 20.62
CA GLN A 77 32.99 0.26 21.21
C GLN A 77 32.03 0.22 22.39
N THR A 78 32.04 1.26 23.23
CA THR A 78 31.29 1.25 24.50
C THR A 78 29.92 1.89 24.40
N GLY A 79 29.66 2.70 23.37
CA GLY A 79 28.46 3.53 23.26
C GLY A 79 28.33 4.59 24.37
N LYS A 80 29.42 4.87 25.10
CA LYS A 80 29.45 5.77 26.26
C LYS A 80 30.55 6.82 26.09
N ALA A 81 30.33 7.97 26.69
CA ALA A 81 31.37 9.01 26.77
C ALA A 81 32.60 8.51 27.54
N ASN A 82 33.78 8.96 27.12
CA ASN A 82 35.05 8.58 27.72
C ASN A 82 35.94 9.82 27.87
N ALA A 83 36.33 10.14 29.09
CA ALA A 83 37.29 11.19 29.40
C ALA A 83 38.69 10.57 29.64
N TYR A 84 39.72 11.15 29.06
CA TYR A 84 41.08 10.60 29.04
C TYR A 84 42.14 11.69 29.07
N SER A 85 43.33 11.36 29.58
CA SER A 85 44.49 12.24 29.45
C SER A 85 45.06 12.07 28.04
N CYS A 86 45.26 13.18 27.33
CA CYS A 86 45.98 13.16 26.05
C CYS A 86 47.49 13.03 26.29
N HIS A 87 48.24 12.74 25.22
CA HIS A 87 49.70 12.60 25.25
C HIS A 87 50.43 13.86 25.75
N ALA A 88 49.84 15.04 25.53
CA ALA A 88 50.40 16.32 25.94
C ALA A 88 50.11 16.66 27.42
N GLY A 89 49.34 15.82 28.12
CA GLY A 89 49.04 15.98 29.55
C GLY A 89 47.81 16.84 29.86
N LEU A 90 47.04 17.24 28.85
CA LEU A 90 45.70 17.82 29.05
C LEU A 90 44.65 16.70 29.17
N MET A 91 43.48 17.06 29.66
CA MET A 91 42.31 16.20 29.73
C MET A 91 41.40 16.49 28.55
N ASP A 92 41.12 15.43 27.78
CA ASP A 92 40.19 15.40 26.68
C ASP A 92 39.05 14.42 26.98
N PHE A 93 38.02 14.46 26.15
CA PHE A 93 36.95 13.50 26.16
C PHE A 93 36.41 13.27 24.76
N ALA A 94 35.72 12.14 24.59
CA ALA A 94 34.91 11.85 23.43
C ALA A 94 33.51 11.43 23.90
N ALA A 95 32.49 11.83 23.14
CA ALA A 95 31.10 11.43 23.33
C ALA A 95 30.57 10.87 22.00
N PRO A 96 30.08 9.62 21.95
CA PRO A 96 29.64 9.01 20.71
C PRO A 96 28.27 9.54 20.29
N ILE A 97 28.08 9.70 18.98
CA ILE A 97 26.78 9.98 18.36
C ILE A 97 26.28 8.66 17.77
N MET A 98 25.23 8.11 18.38
CA MET A 98 24.68 6.79 18.04
C MET A 98 23.26 6.91 17.52
N VAL A 99 22.88 6.12 16.52
CA VAL A 99 21.50 5.96 16.04
C VAL A 99 21.22 4.48 15.84
N ASN A 100 20.14 3.92 16.40
CA ASN A 100 19.83 2.49 16.29
C ASN A 100 21.01 1.54 16.54
N ASN A 101 21.84 1.83 17.55
CA ASN A 101 23.07 1.11 17.87
C ASN A 101 24.20 1.20 16.82
N GLU A 102 24.06 2.03 15.79
CA GLU A 102 25.10 2.37 14.82
C GLU A 102 25.84 3.64 15.25
N PHE A 103 27.16 3.62 15.15
CA PHE A 103 28.02 4.78 15.41
C PHE A 103 28.14 5.64 14.15
N ILE A 104 27.63 6.87 14.21
CA ILE A 104 27.56 7.78 13.06
C ILE A 104 28.47 9.01 13.20
N GLY A 105 29.11 9.18 14.36
CA GLY A 105 30.03 10.28 14.60
C GLY A 105 30.45 10.39 16.07
N SER A 106 31.30 11.37 16.37
CA SER A 106 31.79 11.64 17.72
C SER A 106 31.87 13.14 17.98
N ILE A 107 31.61 13.53 19.22
CA ILE A 107 31.94 14.85 19.75
C ILE A 107 33.22 14.70 20.57
N ILE A 108 34.31 15.29 20.09
CA ILE A 108 35.60 15.35 20.77
C ILE A 108 35.68 16.69 21.47
N GLY A 109 36.13 16.73 22.72
CA GLY A 109 36.31 18.00 23.42
C GLY A 109 37.30 17.91 24.56
N GLY A 110 37.48 19.02 25.28
CA GLY A 110 38.42 19.13 26.39
C GLY A 110 39.41 20.26 26.20
N GLN A 111 40.68 19.92 25.98
CA GLN A 111 41.82 20.84 26.00
C GLN A 111 41.89 21.66 27.29
N VAL A 112 41.69 20.98 28.42
CA VAL A 112 41.72 21.59 29.76
C VAL A 112 42.65 20.83 30.68
N LEU A 113 43.09 21.51 31.73
CA LEU A 113 43.81 20.88 32.84
C LEU A 113 42.80 20.46 33.91
N THR A 114 43.06 19.37 34.63
CA THR A 114 42.20 18.98 35.78
C THR A 114 42.69 19.49 37.11
N GLU A 115 43.97 19.88 37.17
CA GLU A 115 44.68 20.38 38.35
C GLU A 115 45.82 21.29 37.92
N LYS A 116 46.53 21.90 38.89
CA LYS A 116 47.68 22.76 38.60
C LYS A 116 48.79 21.92 37.93
N PRO A 117 49.30 22.32 36.75
CA PRO A 117 50.25 21.51 36.01
C PRO A 117 51.64 21.54 36.63
N ASP A 118 52.35 20.41 36.61
CA ASP A 118 53.80 20.37 36.85
C ASP A 118 54.52 20.91 35.61
N GLU A 119 54.92 22.19 35.64
CA GLU A 119 55.62 22.83 34.53
C GLU A 119 56.89 22.08 34.11
N SER A 120 57.57 21.36 35.01
CA SER A 120 58.76 20.57 34.67
C SER A 120 58.43 19.40 33.75
N LYS A 121 57.28 18.74 33.95
CA LYS A 121 56.74 17.73 33.04
C LYS A 121 56.45 18.32 31.66
N PHE A 122 55.78 19.46 31.59
CA PHE A 122 55.41 20.07 30.31
C PHE A 122 56.62 20.64 29.55
N ARG A 123 57.67 21.10 30.25
CA ARG A 123 58.95 21.48 29.62
C ARG A 123 59.62 20.29 28.93
N ARG A 124 59.61 19.10 29.56
CA ARG A 124 60.11 17.87 28.93
C ARG A 124 59.31 17.50 27.68
N ILE A 125 57.98 17.55 27.77
CA ILE A 125 57.09 17.32 26.61
C ILE A 125 57.42 18.31 25.47
N ALA A 126 57.64 19.59 25.79
CA ALA A 126 58.02 20.59 24.79
C ALA A 126 59.34 20.19 24.07
N SER A 127 60.36 19.79 24.83
CA SER A 127 61.63 19.34 24.27
C SER A 127 61.49 18.09 23.38
N GLU A 128 60.68 17.11 23.79
CA GLU A 128 60.41 15.90 22.98
C GLU A 128 59.72 16.22 21.64
N LEU A 129 58.83 17.22 21.67
CA LEU A 129 58.09 17.67 20.49
C LEU A 129 58.87 18.70 19.66
N GLY A 130 60.06 19.13 20.09
CA GLY A 130 60.85 20.16 19.40
C GLY A 130 60.25 21.57 19.48
N ILE A 131 59.54 21.88 20.56
CA ILE A 131 58.87 23.16 20.80
C ILE A 131 59.66 23.95 21.86
N SER A 132 59.71 25.29 21.74
CA SER A 132 60.30 26.16 22.75
C SER A 132 59.63 25.96 24.13
N PRO A 133 60.37 25.54 25.17
CA PRO A 133 59.79 25.28 26.48
C PRO A 133 59.13 26.51 27.11
N GLU A 134 59.71 27.71 26.96
CA GLU A 134 59.13 28.92 27.54
C GLU A 134 57.82 29.33 26.87
N GLU A 135 57.76 29.26 25.54
CA GLU A 135 56.52 29.57 24.80
C GLU A 135 55.43 28.54 25.10
N TYR A 136 55.80 27.26 25.23
CA TYR A 136 54.88 26.19 25.57
C TYR A 136 54.29 26.35 26.97
N ILE A 137 55.11 26.70 27.96
CA ILE A 137 54.64 26.97 29.32
C ILE A 137 53.81 28.25 29.39
N SER A 138 54.17 29.29 28.64
CA SER A 138 53.36 30.50 28.53
C SER A 138 51.96 30.20 27.97
N ALA A 139 51.86 29.34 26.95
CA ALA A 139 50.58 28.87 26.43
C ALA A 139 49.83 27.97 27.43
N LEU A 140 50.54 27.07 28.13
CA LEU A 140 49.97 26.18 29.16
C LEU A 140 49.30 26.96 30.29
N ARG A 141 49.90 28.06 30.75
CA ARG A 141 49.34 28.91 31.82
C ARG A 141 48.00 29.55 31.45
N LYS A 142 47.69 29.65 30.15
CA LYS A 142 46.39 30.14 29.65
C LYS A 142 45.34 29.05 29.54
N VAL A 143 45.73 27.77 29.66
CA VAL A 143 44.79 26.64 29.60
C VAL A 143 43.92 26.63 30.85
N LYS A 144 42.61 26.52 30.67
CA LYS A 144 41.64 26.52 31.76
C LYS A 144 41.81 25.26 32.62
N ILE A 145 41.72 25.43 33.94
CA ILE A 145 41.67 24.31 34.90
C ILE A 145 40.20 24.00 35.19
N VAL A 146 39.76 22.80 34.84
CA VAL A 146 38.40 22.27 35.02
C VAL A 146 38.51 20.92 35.76
N PRO A 147 37.94 20.77 36.97
CA PRO A 147 37.98 19.51 37.71
C PRO A 147 37.52 18.32 36.87
N ARG A 148 38.19 17.17 37.02
CA ARG A 148 37.92 15.96 36.25
C ARG A 148 36.44 15.56 36.23
N GLU A 149 35.78 15.64 37.38
CA GLU A 149 34.36 15.34 37.53
C GLU A 149 33.47 16.21 36.63
N LYS A 150 33.84 17.48 36.43
CA LYS A 150 33.12 18.40 35.53
C LYS A 150 33.36 18.06 34.07
N VAL A 151 34.58 17.64 33.69
CA VAL A 151 34.89 17.17 32.33
C VAL A 151 34.08 15.91 32.01
N GLU A 152 34.06 14.94 32.94
CA GLU A 152 33.27 13.72 32.78
C GLU A 152 31.76 13.98 32.76
N ALA A 153 31.26 14.92 33.58
CA ALA A 153 29.87 15.34 33.56
C ALA A 153 29.49 16.00 32.24
N ALA A 154 30.35 16.88 31.69
CA ALA A 154 30.14 17.52 30.40
C ALA A 154 30.15 16.51 29.24
N ALA A 155 31.06 15.53 29.27
CA ALA A 155 31.11 14.47 28.27
C ALA A 155 29.85 13.59 28.31
N ARG A 156 29.36 13.24 29.52
CA ARG A 156 28.08 12.53 29.69
C ARG A 156 26.90 13.35 29.18
N PHE A 157 26.86 14.64 29.49
CA PHE A 157 25.82 15.56 29.00
C PHE A 157 25.78 15.60 27.47
N LEU A 158 26.93 15.78 26.82
CA LEU A 158 27.03 15.75 25.35
C LEU A 158 26.57 14.42 24.76
N CYS A 159 26.91 13.30 25.39
CA CYS A 159 26.43 11.99 24.95
C CYS A 159 24.90 11.86 25.04
N THR A 160 24.28 12.38 26.10
CA THR A 160 22.81 12.41 26.24
C THR A 160 22.17 13.29 25.17
N ILE A 161 22.70 14.49 24.95
CA ILE A 161 22.20 15.41 23.92
C ILE A 161 22.34 14.78 22.53
N ALA A 162 23.53 14.26 22.21
CA ALA A 162 23.80 13.56 20.95
C ALA A 162 22.81 12.42 20.70
N LYS A 163 22.57 11.58 21.71
CA LYS A 163 21.62 10.46 21.62
C LYS A 163 20.19 10.93 21.37
N THR A 164 19.73 11.95 22.09
CA THR A 164 18.36 12.47 21.92
C THR A 164 18.19 13.10 20.55
N LEU A 165 19.16 13.89 20.10
CA LEU A 165 19.13 14.54 18.79
C LEU A 165 19.19 13.53 17.64
N SER A 166 20.12 12.58 17.69
CA SER A 166 20.25 11.55 16.65
C SER A 166 18.99 10.68 16.57
N SER A 167 18.42 10.30 17.72
CA SER A 167 17.20 9.48 17.77
C SER A 167 16.00 10.24 17.21
N THR A 168 15.85 11.53 17.58
CA THR A 168 14.77 12.39 17.06
C THR A 168 14.92 12.65 15.57
N ALA A 169 16.13 12.96 15.12
CA ALA A 169 16.44 13.18 13.71
C ALA A 169 16.16 11.92 12.88
N TYR A 170 16.51 10.74 13.39
CA TYR A 170 16.19 9.47 12.76
C TYR A 170 14.69 9.20 12.69
N SER A 171 13.94 9.45 13.77
CA SER A 171 12.48 9.35 13.73
C SER A 171 11.88 10.26 12.66
N ASN A 172 12.37 11.50 12.53
CA ASN A 172 11.93 12.42 11.49
C ASN A 172 12.31 11.96 10.07
N TYR A 173 13.51 11.39 9.90
CA TYR A 173 13.93 10.78 8.64
C TYR A 173 13.00 9.64 8.23
N MET A 174 12.70 8.71 9.15
CA MET A 174 11.78 7.60 8.90
C MET A 174 10.35 8.08 8.63
N LEU A 175 9.89 9.13 9.32
CA LEU A 175 8.59 9.75 9.06
C LEU A 175 8.51 10.31 7.63
N ARG A 176 9.59 10.94 7.12
CA ARG A 176 9.64 11.45 5.74
C ARG A 176 9.56 10.32 4.70
N GLU A 177 10.33 9.26 4.90
CA GLU A 177 10.30 8.06 4.04
C GLU A 177 8.90 7.42 4.01
N ASN A 178 8.29 7.25 5.20
CA ASN A 178 6.95 6.69 5.32
C ASN A 178 5.88 7.60 4.69
N ASN A 179 5.98 8.93 4.86
CA ASN A 179 5.06 9.88 4.23
C ASN A 179 5.15 9.86 2.69
N GLY A 180 6.35 9.68 2.13
CA GLY A 180 6.54 9.50 0.69
C GLY A 180 5.83 8.24 0.17
N SER A 181 6.02 7.12 0.87
CA SER A 181 5.38 5.84 0.55
C SER A 181 3.85 5.88 0.71
N LEU A 182 3.37 6.58 1.75
CA LEU A 182 1.94 6.80 1.99
C LEU A 182 1.31 7.63 0.87
N SER A 183 1.98 8.70 0.44
CA SER A 183 1.51 9.56 -0.67
C SER A 183 1.38 8.77 -1.97
N ALA A 184 2.36 7.91 -2.27
CA ALA A 184 2.28 7.01 -3.43
C ALA A 184 1.09 6.03 -3.31
N SER A 185 0.83 5.49 -2.12
CA SER A 185 -0.28 4.57 -1.87
C SER A 185 -1.65 5.25 -1.98
N ILE A 186 -1.77 6.52 -1.55
CA ILE A 186 -2.98 7.33 -1.71
C ILE A 186 -3.28 7.56 -3.20
N ASN A 187 -2.26 7.95 -3.98
CA ASN A 187 -2.42 8.16 -5.43
C ASN A 187 -2.85 6.87 -6.15
N ALA A 188 -2.26 5.73 -5.79
CA ALA A 188 -2.67 4.43 -6.33
C ALA A 188 -4.12 4.08 -5.96
N SER A 189 -4.55 4.39 -4.73
CA SER A 189 -5.93 4.17 -4.28
C SER A 189 -6.92 5.05 -5.04
N SER A 190 -6.56 6.30 -5.35
CA SER A 190 -7.38 7.19 -6.17
C SER A 190 -7.59 6.65 -7.59
N ASP A 191 -6.58 6.06 -8.22
CA ASP A 191 -6.73 5.40 -9.53
C ASP A 191 -7.71 4.21 -9.45
N VAL A 192 -7.60 3.39 -8.40
CA VAL A 192 -8.52 2.27 -8.16
C VAL A 192 -9.96 2.78 -8.01
N ILE A 193 -10.20 3.85 -7.26
CA ILE A 193 -11.53 4.47 -7.10
C ILE A 193 -12.13 4.88 -8.45
N LEU A 194 -11.35 5.55 -9.30
CA LEU A 194 -11.80 5.96 -10.64
C LEU A 194 -12.14 4.75 -11.52
N ARG A 195 -11.33 3.69 -11.44
CA ARG A 195 -11.60 2.44 -12.17
C ARG A 195 -12.86 1.74 -11.69
N VAL A 196 -13.10 1.67 -10.38
CA VAL A 196 -14.32 1.07 -9.82
C VAL A 196 -15.56 1.88 -10.23
N ASN A 197 -15.49 3.21 -10.20
CA ASN A 197 -16.60 4.06 -10.69
C ASN A 197 -16.97 3.77 -12.15
N ARG A 198 -15.96 3.65 -13.02
CA ARG A 198 -16.18 3.29 -14.43
C ARG A 198 -16.79 1.90 -14.59
N ILE A 199 -16.36 0.92 -13.78
CA ILE A 199 -16.94 -0.42 -13.78
C ILE A 199 -18.40 -0.36 -13.34
N ALA A 200 -18.72 0.38 -12.28
CA ALA A 200 -20.09 0.54 -11.78
C ALA A 200 -21.01 1.17 -12.84
N GLU A 201 -20.57 2.19 -13.57
CA GLU A 201 -21.33 2.76 -14.68
C GLU A 201 -21.57 1.75 -15.82
N ASN A 202 -20.55 0.99 -16.20
CA ASN A 202 -20.68 -0.06 -17.21
C ASN A 202 -21.68 -1.14 -16.77
N CYS A 203 -21.66 -1.52 -15.49
CA CYS A 203 -22.61 -2.49 -14.93
C CYS A 203 -24.05 -1.96 -14.99
N ILE A 204 -24.29 -0.69 -14.65
CA ILE A 204 -25.64 -0.09 -14.78
C ILE A 204 -26.13 -0.18 -16.22
N ASN A 205 -25.31 0.26 -17.18
CA ASN A 205 -25.70 0.23 -18.59
C ASN A 205 -26.01 -1.18 -19.08
N ALA A 206 -25.21 -2.17 -18.67
CA ALA A 206 -25.43 -3.57 -19.01
C ALA A 206 -26.74 -4.10 -18.40
N VAL A 207 -27.00 -3.81 -17.12
CA VAL A 207 -28.20 -4.26 -16.41
C VAL A 207 -29.46 -3.61 -16.98
N THR A 208 -29.43 -2.32 -17.32
CA THR A 208 -30.54 -1.64 -18.01
C THR A 208 -30.83 -2.27 -19.36
N SER A 209 -29.80 -2.59 -20.15
CA SER A 209 -29.98 -3.27 -21.45
C SER A 209 -30.53 -4.70 -21.29
N MET A 210 -30.16 -5.40 -20.21
CA MET A 210 -30.74 -6.71 -19.88
C MET A 210 -32.23 -6.59 -19.54
N ASP A 211 -32.61 -5.60 -18.73
CA ASP A 211 -34.02 -5.38 -18.36
C ASP A 211 -34.91 -5.10 -19.57
N GLU A 212 -34.42 -4.27 -20.50
CA GLU A 212 -35.10 -4.01 -21.78
C GLU A 212 -35.27 -5.31 -22.59
N THR A 213 -34.24 -6.16 -22.64
CA THR A 213 -34.28 -7.43 -23.37
C THR A 213 -35.29 -8.41 -22.75
N PHE A 214 -35.36 -8.51 -21.42
CA PHE A 214 -36.34 -9.37 -20.75
C PHE A 214 -37.76 -8.84 -20.87
N THR A 215 -37.96 -7.52 -20.83
CA THR A 215 -39.25 -6.89 -21.12
C THR A 215 -39.74 -7.24 -22.52
N GLN A 216 -38.85 -7.18 -23.52
CA GLN A 216 -39.17 -7.61 -24.89
C GLN A 216 -39.49 -9.10 -24.96
N LEU A 217 -38.76 -9.95 -24.21
CA LEU A 217 -38.99 -11.39 -24.17
C LEU A 217 -40.37 -11.75 -23.59
N SER A 218 -40.79 -11.12 -22.48
CA SER A 218 -42.15 -11.29 -21.94
C SER A 218 -43.21 -10.83 -22.94
N GLY A 219 -42.99 -9.71 -23.65
CA GLY A 219 -43.90 -9.27 -24.70
C GLY A 219 -44.01 -10.25 -25.88
N ILE A 220 -42.93 -10.96 -26.22
CA ILE A 220 -42.95 -12.04 -27.22
C ILE A 220 -43.70 -13.27 -26.67
N ALA A 221 -43.47 -13.64 -25.41
CA ALA A 221 -44.16 -14.74 -24.76
C ALA A 221 -45.69 -14.53 -24.75
N ASP A 222 -46.17 -13.33 -24.37
CA ASP A 222 -47.60 -12.98 -24.40
C ASP A 222 -48.23 -13.11 -25.80
N LYS A 223 -47.52 -12.68 -26.84
CA LYS A 223 -47.94 -12.88 -28.23
C LYS A 223 -48.02 -14.37 -28.57
N CYS A 224 -47.03 -15.16 -28.14
CA CYS A 224 -46.98 -16.60 -28.39
C CYS A 224 -48.13 -17.34 -27.67
N VAL A 225 -48.51 -16.94 -26.45
CA VAL A 225 -49.70 -17.45 -25.76
C VAL A 225 -50.97 -17.22 -26.60
N THR A 226 -51.09 -16.06 -27.23
CA THR A 226 -52.23 -15.72 -28.08
C THR A 226 -52.28 -16.58 -29.35
N GLU A 227 -51.13 -16.82 -29.98
CA GLU A 227 -50.99 -17.72 -31.14
C GLU A 227 -51.31 -19.18 -30.77
N VAL A 228 -50.82 -19.66 -29.62
CA VAL A 228 -51.11 -20.99 -29.08
C VAL A 228 -52.63 -21.19 -28.89
N LYS A 229 -53.32 -20.20 -28.31
CA LYS A 229 -54.78 -20.25 -28.13
C LYS A 229 -55.51 -20.32 -29.48
N THR A 230 -55.06 -19.54 -30.46
CA THR A 230 -55.63 -19.51 -31.81
C THR A 230 -55.44 -20.84 -32.52
N ALA A 231 -54.23 -21.41 -32.47
CA ALA A 231 -53.91 -22.70 -33.04
C ALA A 231 -54.70 -23.85 -32.39
N SER A 232 -54.84 -23.84 -31.06
CA SER A 232 -55.65 -24.83 -30.34
C SER A 232 -57.13 -24.75 -30.75
N GLY A 233 -57.66 -23.53 -30.92
CA GLY A 233 -59.00 -23.31 -31.47
C GLY A 233 -59.17 -23.94 -32.87
N ALA A 234 -58.20 -23.73 -33.77
CA ALA A 234 -58.22 -24.32 -35.10
C ALA A 234 -58.15 -25.85 -35.08
N ALA A 235 -57.29 -26.43 -34.24
CA ALA A 235 -57.18 -27.88 -34.07
C ALA A 235 -58.52 -28.50 -33.61
N LYS A 236 -59.21 -27.82 -32.68
CA LYS A 236 -60.53 -28.24 -32.19
C LYS A 236 -61.60 -28.21 -33.29
N VAL A 237 -61.61 -27.18 -34.13
CA VAL A 237 -62.49 -27.12 -35.30
C VAL A 237 -62.24 -28.30 -36.26
N ILE A 238 -60.98 -28.68 -36.47
CA ILE A 238 -60.64 -29.86 -37.30
C ILE A 238 -61.15 -31.16 -36.65
N GLN A 239 -61.01 -31.32 -35.33
CA GLN A 239 -61.58 -32.46 -34.60
C GLN A 239 -63.11 -32.54 -34.79
N ASP A 240 -63.80 -31.40 -34.68
CA ASP A 240 -65.26 -31.32 -34.85
C ASP A 240 -65.68 -31.66 -36.29
N ILE A 241 -64.95 -31.16 -37.30
CA ILE A 241 -65.18 -31.50 -38.72
C ILE A 241 -64.96 -33.00 -38.96
N ALA A 242 -63.87 -33.57 -38.43
CA ALA A 242 -63.57 -34.98 -38.56
C ALA A 242 -64.67 -35.84 -37.91
N MET A 243 -65.14 -35.47 -36.73
CA MET A 243 -66.23 -36.16 -36.03
C MET A 243 -67.54 -36.13 -36.85
N ASN A 244 -67.91 -34.95 -37.38
CA ASN A 244 -69.10 -34.80 -38.22
C ASN A 244 -68.99 -35.59 -39.53
N THR A 245 -67.81 -35.57 -40.16
CA THR A 245 -67.53 -36.34 -41.39
C THR A 245 -67.62 -37.84 -41.15
N ARG A 246 -67.15 -38.31 -39.98
CA ARG A 246 -67.28 -39.71 -39.58
C ARG A 246 -68.75 -40.14 -39.44
N ILE A 247 -69.61 -39.28 -38.88
CA ILE A 247 -71.06 -39.52 -38.77
C ILE A 247 -71.71 -39.56 -40.15
N LEU A 248 -71.35 -38.65 -41.05
CA LEU A 248 -71.85 -38.65 -42.44
C LEU A 248 -71.46 -39.94 -43.17
N GLY A 249 -70.19 -40.36 -43.07
CA GLY A 249 -69.73 -41.62 -43.63
C GLY A 249 -70.44 -42.83 -43.03
N PHE A 250 -70.72 -42.82 -41.72
CA PHE A 250 -71.51 -43.88 -41.05
C PHE A 250 -72.94 -43.96 -41.59
N ASN A 251 -73.64 -42.81 -41.69
CA ASN A 251 -74.98 -42.75 -42.24
C ASN A 251 -75.01 -43.23 -43.71
N ALA A 252 -74.02 -42.84 -44.51
CA ALA A 252 -73.87 -43.30 -45.89
C ALA A 252 -73.62 -44.82 -45.98
N SER A 253 -72.82 -45.41 -45.09
CA SER A 253 -72.64 -46.87 -45.02
C SER A 253 -73.95 -47.60 -44.72
N ILE A 254 -74.81 -47.05 -43.85
CA ILE A 254 -76.13 -47.63 -43.54
C ILE A 254 -77.01 -47.64 -44.79
N GLU A 255 -77.08 -46.51 -45.50
CA GLU A 255 -77.94 -46.37 -46.68
C GLU A 255 -77.43 -47.21 -47.87
N ALA A 256 -76.11 -47.29 -48.04
CA ALA A 256 -75.47 -48.22 -48.97
C ALA A 256 -75.83 -49.68 -48.65
N SER A 257 -75.87 -50.06 -47.37
CA SER A 257 -76.28 -51.41 -46.96
C SER A 257 -77.75 -51.70 -47.26
N ARG A 258 -78.63 -50.69 -47.13
CA ARG A 258 -80.06 -50.81 -47.48
C ARG A 258 -80.30 -51.06 -48.96
N ALA A 259 -79.48 -50.48 -49.83
CA ALA A 259 -79.57 -50.63 -51.29
C ALA A 259 -79.04 -51.99 -51.83
N LYS A 260 -78.57 -52.89 -50.95
CA LYS A 260 -78.08 -54.25 -51.30
C LYS A 260 -77.04 -54.24 -52.43
N GLU A 261 -77.25 -54.96 -53.54
CA GLU A 261 -76.30 -55.06 -54.66
C GLU A 261 -75.97 -53.70 -55.28
N SER A 262 -76.96 -52.81 -55.43
CA SER A 262 -76.75 -51.47 -56.02
C SER A 262 -75.97 -50.51 -55.10
N GLY A 263 -75.87 -50.82 -53.81
CA GLY A 263 -75.19 -49.98 -52.81
C GLY A 263 -73.74 -50.37 -52.51
N LYS A 264 -73.25 -51.52 -53.01
CA LYS A 264 -71.89 -52.02 -52.68
C LYS A 264 -70.78 -51.00 -52.96
N GLY A 265 -70.83 -50.31 -54.12
CA GLY A 265 -69.85 -49.28 -54.47
C GLY A 265 -69.88 -48.06 -53.54
N PHE A 266 -71.07 -47.58 -53.17
CA PHE A 266 -71.24 -46.50 -52.19
C PHE A 266 -70.80 -46.92 -50.79
N GLY A 267 -70.94 -48.20 -50.44
CA GLY A 267 -70.47 -48.75 -49.17
C GLY A 267 -68.95 -48.66 -49.02
N VAL A 268 -68.19 -48.90 -50.09
CA VAL A 268 -66.72 -48.75 -50.11
C VAL A 268 -66.34 -47.29 -49.92
N ILE A 269 -66.98 -46.36 -50.64
CA ILE A 269 -66.71 -44.91 -50.51
C ILE A 269 -67.02 -44.44 -49.09
N ALA A 270 -68.15 -44.87 -48.51
CA ALA A 270 -68.54 -44.50 -47.15
C ALA A 270 -67.52 -45.01 -46.10
N GLN A 271 -66.98 -46.22 -46.30
CA GLN A 271 -65.91 -46.75 -45.44
C GLN A 271 -64.61 -45.94 -45.58
N GLU A 272 -64.24 -45.55 -46.80
CA GLU A 272 -63.06 -44.72 -47.05
C GLU A 272 -63.18 -43.32 -46.41
N VAL A 273 -64.37 -42.70 -46.49
CA VAL A 273 -64.68 -41.42 -45.83
C VAL A 273 -64.54 -41.54 -44.31
N ARG A 274 -64.98 -42.66 -43.71
CA ARG A 274 -64.79 -42.91 -42.26
C ARG A 274 -63.31 -43.07 -41.91
N THR A 275 -62.54 -43.81 -42.70
CA THR A 275 -61.10 -43.97 -42.50
C THR A 275 -60.36 -42.62 -42.59
N LEU A 276 -60.72 -41.77 -43.56
CA LEU A 276 -60.14 -40.43 -43.70
C LEU A 276 -60.52 -39.51 -42.53
N ALA A 277 -61.77 -39.59 -42.08
CA ALA A 277 -62.24 -38.85 -40.91
C ALA A 277 -61.49 -39.28 -39.63
N ASP A 278 -61.26 -40.58 -39.44
CA ASP A 278 -60.50 -41.11 -38.31
C ASP A 278 -59.03 -40.68 -38.33
N THR A 279 -58.43 -40.68 -39.52
CA THR A 279 -57.06 -40.19 -39.73
C THR A 279 -56.96 -38.68 -39.47
N SER A 280 -57.96 -37.90 -39.90
CA SER A 280 -58.02 -36.45 -39.67
C SER A 280 -58.17 -36.12 -38.19
N LYS A 281 -59.02 -36.86 -37.46
CA LYS A 281 -59.18 -36.70 -36.01
C LYS A 281 -57.88 -37.00 -35.27
N SER A 282 -57.24 -38.13 -35.56
CA SER A 282 -55.96 -38.51 -34.94
C SER A 282 -54.86 -37.47 -35.21
N SER A 283 -54.82 -36.91 -36.41
CA SER A 283 -53.89 -35.85 -36.77
C SER A 283 -54.17 -34.57 -35.97
N ALA A 284 -55.43 -34.18 -35.82
CA ALA A 284 -55.82 -33.01 -35.03
C ALA A 284 -55.53 -33.20 -33.53
N ASP A 285 -55.76 -34.40 -32.98
CA ASP A 285 -55.39 -34.77 -31.61
C ASP A 285 -53.87 -34.61 -31.39
N THR A 286 -53.07 -35.06 -32.36
CA THR A 286 -51.61 -34.92 -32.32
C THR A 286 -51.18 -33.45 -32.37
N ILE A 287 -51.80 -32.63 -33.23
CA ILE A 287 -51.55 -31.19 -33.32
C ILE A 287 -51.88 -30.50 -32.00
N GLU A 288 -53.05 -30.79 -31.42
CA GLU A 288 -53.48 -30.25 -30.12
C GLU A 288 -52.50 -30.62 -29.00
N GLN A 289 -52.00 -31.86 -28.97
CA GLN A 289 -50.98 -32.27 -28.00
C GLN A 289 -49.68 -31.47 -28.17
N LYS A 290 -49.22 -31.23 -29.41
CA LYS A 290 -48.03 -30.42 -29.68
C LYS A 290 -48.25 -28.95 -29.28
N ILE A 291 -49.41 -28.38 -29.56
CA ILE A 291 -49.77 -27.00 -29.19
C ILE A 291 -49.76 -26.83 -27.66
N ARG A 292 -50.30 -27.80 -26.90
CA ARG A 292 -50.23 -27.78 -25.44
C ARG A 292 -48.80 -27.81 -24.91
N SER A 293 -47.93 -28.63 -25.54
CA SER A 293 -46.51 -28.65 -25.18
C SER A 293 -45.85 -27.30 -25.45
N ILE A 294 -46.17 -26.63 -26.56
CA ILE A 294 -45.66 -25.29 -26.87
C ILE A 294 -46.15 -24.28 -25.84
N GLY A 295 -47.44 -24.32 -25.47
CA GLY A 295 -48.00 -23.46 -24.43
C GLY A 295 -47.25 -23.59 -23.10
N GLY A 296 -46.97 -24.81 -22.66
CA GLY A 296 -46.17 -25.05 -21.45
C GLY A 296 -44.75 -24.47 -21.53
N CYS A 297 -44.08 -24.59 -22.68
CA CYS A 297 -42.76 -23.98 -22.86
C CYS A 297 -42.82 -22.44 -22.82
N VAL A 298 -43.88 -21.82 -23.36
CA VAL A 298 -44.05 -20.36 -23.35
C VAL A 298 -44.30 -19.86 -21.93
N ASP A 299 -45.12 -20.55 -21.15
CA ASP A 299 -45.37 -20.23 -19.74
C ASP A 299 -44.07 -20.29 -18.92
N GLU A 300 -43.20 -21.28 -19.21
CA GLU A 300 -41.88 -21.39 -18.57
C GLU A 300 -40.94 -20.24 -18.97
N ILE A 301 -40.96 -19.82 -20.24
CA ILE A 301 -40.19 -18.66 -20.72
C ILE A 301 -40.64 -17.37 -20.02
N ASP A 302 -41.95 -17.11 -19.92
CA ASP A 302 -42.46 -15.90 -19.26
C ASP A 302 -42.10 -15.88 -17.77
N LYS A 303 -42.21 -17.03 -17.09
CA LYS A 303 -41.78 -17.15 -15.69
C LYS A 303 -40.29 -16.82 -15.54
N LYS A 304 -39.43 -17.40 -16.39
CA LYS A 304 -37.98 -17.16 -16.34
C LYS A 304 -37.60 -15.71 -16.67
N ALA A 305 -38.35 -15.05 -17.55
CA ALA A 305 -38.15 -13.63 -17.84
C ALA A 305 -38.46 -12.75 -16.62
N LYS A 306 -39.56 -13.03 -15.91
CA LYS A 306 -39.93 -12.32 -14.68
C LYS A 306 -38.93 -12.54 -13.54
N ASP A 307 -38.52 -13.79 -13.32
CA ASP A 307 -37.47 -14.12 -12.34
C ASP A 307 -36.17 -13.34 -12.64
N ALA A 308 -35.81 -13.19 -13.92
CA ALA A 308 -34.62 -12.44 -14.32
C ALA A 308 -34.76 -10.93 -14.08
N SER A 309 -35.92 -10.33 -14.33
CA SER A 309 -36.19 -8.92 -14.02
C SER A 309 -36.11 -8.61 -12.51
N GLU A 310 -36.55 -9.53 -11.64
CA GLU A 310 -36.37 -9.38 -10.19
C GLU A 310 -34.88 -9.35 -9.80
N LEU A 311 -34.08 -10.29 -10.32
CA LEU A 311 -32.63 -10.33 -10.10
C LEU A 311 -31.91 -9.07 -10.63
N ILE A 312 -32.38 -8.51 -11.74
CA ILE A 312 -31.89 -7.25 -12.28
C ILE A 312 -32.16 -6.10 -11.30
N SER A 313 -33.35 -6.01 -10.72
CA SER A 313 -33.68 -4.98 -9.72
C SER A 313 -32.77 -5.06 -8.48
N GLU A 314 -32.46 -6.26 -8.02
CA GLU A 314 -31.50 -6.47 -6.94
C GLU A 314 -30.09 -6.02 -7.34
N ALA A 315 -29.66 -6.35 -8.56
CA ALA A 315 -28.37 -5.94 -9.08
C ALA A 315 -28.23 -4.41 -9.19
N VAL A 316 -29.28 -3.70 -9.63
CA VAL A 316 -29.30 -2.23 -9.66
C VAL A 316 -29.07 -1.66 -8.26
N THR A 317 -29.81 -2.16 -7.27
CA THR A 317 -29.69 -1.71 -5.87
C THR A 317 -28.26 -1.93 -5.35
N GLY A 318 -27.68 -3.10 -5.60
CA GLY A 318 -26.30 -3.40 -5.18
C GLY A 318 -25.25 -2.49 -5.84
N ILE A 319 -25.46 -2.09 -7.10
CA ILE A 319 -24.56 -1.15 -7.78
C ILE A 319 -24.72 0.29 -7.24
N GLU A 320 -25.93 0.70 -6.88
CA GLU A 320 -26.17 2.00 -6.24
C GLU A 320 -25.52 2.09 -4.85
N GLU A 321 -25.62 1.02 -4.05
CA GLU A 321 -24.89 0.92 -2.77
C GLU A 321 -23.37 1.00 -2.98
N LEU A 322 -22.85 0.28 -3.98
CA LEU A 322 -21.43 0.36 -4.34
C LEU A 322 -21.01 1.79 -4.68
N LYS A 323 -21.81 2.52 -5.48
CA LYS A 323 -21.55 3.94 -5.78
C LYS A 323 -21.56 4.82 -4.52
N SER A 324 -22.49 4.59 -3.60
CA SER A 324 -22.55 5.32 -2.33
C SER A 324 -21.29 5.09 -1.48
N VAL A 325 -20.82 3.83 -1.38
CA VAL A 325 -19.59 3.49 -0.66
C VAL A 325 -18.39 4.20 -1.29
N ILE A 326 -18.27 4.19 -2.62
CA ILE A 326 -17.16 4.86 -3.31
C ILE A 326 -17.18 6.37 -3.06
N ASN A 327 -18.35 7.01 -3.12
CA ASN A 327 -18.49 8.43 -2.85
C ASN A 327 -18.16 8.81 -1.40
N SER A 328 -18.27 7.87 -0.45
CA SER A 328 -17.86 8.12 0.95
C SER A 328 -16.34 8.06 1.18
N ILE A 329 -15.59 7.51 0.22
CA ILE A 329 -14.12 7.42 0.27
C ILE A 329 -13.46 8.69 -0.31
N ASN A 330 -14.18 9.42 -1.17
CA ASN A 330 -13.78 10.72 -1.71
C ASN A 330 -14.09 11.87 -0.73
#